data_AF-A0A1G6BNF6-F1
#
_entry.id   AF-A0A1G6BNF6-F1
#
_cell.length_a   1.000
_cell.length_b   1.000
_cell.length_c   1.000
_cell.angle_alpha   90.00
_cell.angle_beta   90.00
_cell.angle_gamma   90.00
#
_symmetry.space_group_name_H-M   'P 1'
#
loop_
_entity.id
_entity.type
_entity.pdbx_description
1 polymer ?
#
loop_
_entity_poly.entity_id
_entity_poly.type
_entity_poly.pdbx_seq_one_letter_code
_entity_poly.pdbx_strand_id
1 'polypeptide(L)'
;MITEDMMRTTEMILMPYLFHMDDWLVGQKTINPEQAKSTKAELLEELKTDFDALLTDDISEYVSELSVAIGTLEEISEEQFQAIKLELLSWEPGVKNDE
;
A
#
# COMPACT_ATOMS: atom_id res chain seq x y z
N MET A 1 0.83 -16.79 9.61
CA MET A 1 1.99 -16.19 10.32
C MET A 1 2.63 -15.29 9.31
N ILE A 2 2.53 -13.99 9.55
CA ILE A 2 3.02 -12.97 8.65
C ILE A 2 4.54 -12.87 8.81
N THR A 3 5.27 -12.89 7.70
CA THR A 3 6.73 -12.70 7.66
C THR A 3 7.08 -11.24 7.41
N GLU A 4 8.33 -10.84 7.67
CA GLU A 4 8.82 -9.49 7.37
C GLU A 4 8.72 -9.18 5.86
N ASP A 5 9.01 -10.14 5.00
CA ASP A 5 8.88 -9.97 3.55
C ASP A 5 7.43 -9.70 3.13
N MET A 6 6.46 -10.41 3.72
CA MET A 6 5.03 -10.17 3.45
C MET A 6 4.59 -8.77 3.90
N MET A 7 5.09 -8.32 5.06
CA MET A 7 4.84 -6.95 5.55
C MET A 7 5.42 -5.90 4.61
N ARG A 8 6.67 -6.09 4.16
CA ARG A 8 7.32 -5.19 3.22
C ARG A 8 6.61 -5.13 1.87
N THR A 9 6.18 -6.28 1.34
CA THR A 9 5.35 -6.33 0.13
C THR A 9 4.03 -5.59 0.33
N THR A 10 3.39 -5.77 1.49
CA THR A 10 2.15 -5.05 1.82
C THR A 10 2.38 -3.55 1.85
N GLU A 11 3.43 -3.08 2.51
CA GLU A 11 3.80 -1.66 2.54
C GLU A 11 4.02 -1.07 1.14
N MET A 12 4.75 -1.78 0.28
CA MET A 12 4.99 -1.36 -1.11
C MET A 12 3.70 -1.27 -1.91
N ILE A 13 2.79 -2.24 -1.75
CA ILE A 13 1.47 -2.23 -2.40
C ILE A 13 0.59 -1.11 -1.87
N LEU A 14 0.66 -0.75 -0.58
CA LEU A 14 -0.14 0.33 0.01
C LEU A 14 0.28 1.73 -0.43
N MET A 15 1.57 1.94 -0.74
CA MET A 15 2.09 3.26 -1.17
C MET A 15 1.31 3.89 -2.35
N PRO A 16 1.05 3.21 -3.48
CA PRO A 16 0.30 3.79 -4.60
C PRO A 16 -1.16 4.12 -4.29
N TYR A 17 -1.76 3.54 -3.24
CA TYR A 17 -3.10 3.92 -2.77
C TYR A 17 -3.04 5.15 -1.85
N LEU A 18 -2.04 5.20 -0.97
CA LEU A 18 -1.90 6.26 0.04
C LEU A 18 -1.32 7.56 -0.51
N PHE A 19 -0.64 7.53 -1.67
CA PHE A 19 0.01 8.68 -2.28
C PHE A 19 -0.42 8.87 -3.73
N HIS A 20 -0.42 10.12 -4.19
CA HIS A 20 -0.57 10.43 -5.61
C HIS A 20 0.72 10.06 -6.34
N MET A 21 0.68 8.99 -7.12
CA MET A 21 1.86 8.49 -7.84
C MET A 21 2.39 9.47 -8.89
N ASP A 22 1.53 10.27 -9.50
CA ASP A 22 1.96 11.32 -10.45
C ASP A 22 2.88 12.34 -9.78
N ASP A 23 2.52 12.76 -8.56
CA ASP A 23 3.33 13.67 -7.75
C ASP A 23 4.61 12.96 -7.27
N TRP A 24 4.50 11.69 -6.89
CA TRP A 24 5.63 10.88 -6.44
C TRP A 24 6.73 10.79 -7.51
N LEU A 25 6.34 10.57 -8.78
CA LEU A 25 7.27 10.47 -9.91
C LEU A 25 8.04 11.78 -10.17
N VAL A 26 7.52 12.92 -9.72
CA VAL A 26 8.20 14.22 -9.80
C VAL A 26 8.86 14.63 -8.47
N GLY A 27 9.00 13.69 -7.53
CA GLY A 27 9.66 13.89 -6.25
C GLY A 27 8.81 14.63 -5.20
N GLN A 28 7.50 14.72 -5.41
CA GLN A 28 6.57 15.32 -4.48
C GLN A 28 5.77 14.23 -3.75
N LYS A 29 5.79 14.29 -2.41
CA LYS A 29 4.94 13.41 -1.60
C LYS A 29 3.60 14.11 -1.36
N THR A 30 2.58 13.70 -2.11
CA THR A 30 1.20 14.15 -1.89
C THR A 30 0.36 12.98 -1.40
N ILE A 31 -0.18 13.10 -0.20
CA ILE A 31 -1.06 12.10 0.41
C ILE A 31 -2.41 12.11 -0.30
N ASN A 32 -2.93 10.94 -0.62
CA ASN A 32 -4.33 10.77 -1.01
C ASN A 32 -5.21 10.91 0.25
N PRO A 33 -5.97 12.01 0.41
CA PRO A 33 -6.68 12.31 1.65
C PRO A 33 -7.88 11.40 1.90
N GLU A 34 -8.40 10.76 0.86
CA GLU A 34 -9.48 9.77 0.96
C GLU A 34 -8.92 8.47 1.55
N GLN A 35 -7.85 7.95 0.95
CA GLN A 35 -7.20 6.71 1.43
C GLN A 35 -6.48 6.87 2.77
N ALA A 36 -5.99 8.07 3.09
CA ALA A 36 -5.45 8.32 4.42
C ALA A 36 -6.51 8.13 5.53
N LYS A 37 -7.80 8.31 5.21
CA LYS A 37 -8.91 8.18 6.17
C LYS A 37 -9.62 6.84 6.09
N SER A 38 -9.32 6.01 5.09
CA SER A 38 -9.97 4.71 4.93
C SER A 38 -9.61 3.75 6.05
N THR A 39 -10.58 2.89 6.36
CA THR A 39 -10.45 1.73 7.24
C THR A 39 -9.75 0.60 6.50
N LYS A 40 -9.26 -0.41 7.23
CA LYS A 40 -8.70 -1.62 6.62
C LYS A 40 -9.70 -2.29 5.68
N ALA A 41 -10.98 -2.31 6.06
CA ALA A 41 -12.03 -2.97 5.30
C ALA A 41 -12.27 -2.30 3.93
N GLU A 42 -12.35 -0.96 3.91
CA GLU A 42 -12.54 -0.19 2.67
C GLU A 42 -11.35 -0.37 1.71
N LEU A 43 -10.12 -0.25 2.23
CA LEU A 43 -8.94 -0.41 1.38
C LEU A 43 -8.75 -1.85 0.90
N LEU A 44 -9.11 -2.84 1.72
CA LEU A 44 -9.08 -4.25 1.35
C LEU A 44 -10.09 -4.57 0.24
N GLU A 45 -11.26 -3.93 0.25
CA GLU A 45 -12.26 -4.07 -0.82
C GLU A 45 -11.74 -3.52 -2.15
N GLU A 46 -11.04 -2.39 -2.12
CA GLU A 46 -10.41 -1.81 -3.30
C GLU A 46 -9.29 -2.69 -3.86
N LEU A 47 -8.38 -3.16 -2.99
CA LEU A 47 -7.30 -4.08 -3.37
C LEU A 47 -7.86 -5.36 -4.03
N LYS A 48 -8.97 -5.90 -3.50
CA LYS A 48 -9.64 -7.08 -4.09
C LYS A 48 -10.28 -6.77 -5.42
N THR A 49 -10.89 -5.59 -5.57
CA THR A 49 -11.48 -5.13 -6.83
C THR A 49 -10.41 -5.02 -7.91
N ASP A 50 -9.26 -4.43 -7.58
CA ASP A 50 -8.13 -4.32 -8.50
C ASP A 50 -7.53 -5.69 -8.84
N PHE A 51 -7.40 -6.56 -7.84
CA PHE A 51 -6.92 -7.93 -8.04
C PHE A 51 -7.80 -8.71 -9.02
N ASP A 52 -9.13 -8.65 -8.86
CA ASP A 52 -10.09 -9.30 -9.75
C ASP A 52 -10.06 -8.73 -11.17
N ALA A 53 -9.85 -7.42 -11.32
CA ALA A 53 -9.70 -6.78 -12.63
C ALA A 53 -8.41 -7.24 -13.35
N LEU A 54 -7.31 -7.35 -12.60
CA LEU A 54 -5.99 -7.71 -13.13
C LEU A 54 -5.80 -9.21 -13.35
N LEU A 55 -6.63 -10.06 -12.73
CA LEU A 55 -6.62 -11.52 -12.92
C LEU A 55 -6.88 -11.99 -14.35
N THR A 56 -7.33 -11.09 -15.24
CA THR A 56 -7.74 -11.42 -16.61
C THR A 56 -6.60 -11.47 -17.62
N ASP A 57 -5.45 -10.88 -17.32
CA ASP A 57 -4.22 -10.92 -18.11
C ASP A 57 -3.10 -11.51 -17.25
N ASP A 58 -2.47 -12.58 -17.73
CA ASP A 58 -1.27 -13.29 -17.22
C ASP A 58 -0.72 -12.81 -15.85
N ILE A 59 -0.63 -13.71 -14.86
CA ILE A 59 -0.27 -13.38 -13.47
C ILE A 59 1.09 -12.68 -13.44
N SER A 60 1.03 -11.35 -13.36
CA SER A 60 2.20 -10.50 -13.23
C SER A 60 2.75 -10.58 -11.81
N GLU A 61 4.02 -10.21 -11.65
CA GLU A 61 4.66 -10.05 -10.34
C GLU A 61 3.82 -9.15 -9.42
N TYR A 62 3.27 -8.06 -9.96
CA TYR A 62 2.38 -7.16 -9.24
C TYR A 62 1.10 -7.85 -8.74
N VAL A 63 0.46 -8.70 -9.56
CA VAL A 63 -0.73 -9.46 -9.12
C VAL A 63 -0.38 -10.42 -7.99
N SER A 64 0.80 -11.04 -8.02
CA SER A 64 1.27 -11.88 -6.91
C SER A 64 1.50 -11.07 -5.64
N GLU A 65 2.14 -9.90 -5.75
CA GLU A 65 2.39 -9.01 -4.62
C GLU A 65 1.08 -8.48 -4.01
N LEU A 66 0.12 -8.13 -4.87
CA LEU A 66 -1.22 -7.71 -4.46
C LEU A 66 -1.95 -8.82 -3.68
N SER A 67 -1.84 -10.07 -4.12
CA SER A 67 -2.38 -11.22 -3.39
C SER A 67 -1.75 -11.38 -1.99
N VAL A 68 -0.44 -11.20 -1.88
CA VAL A 68 0.28 -11.23 -0.59
C VAL A 68 -0.20 -10.09 0.32
N ALA A 69 -0.38 -8.89 -0.22
CA ALA A 69 -0.89 -7.74 0.53
C ALA A 69 -2.31 -8.00 1.06
N ILE A 70 -3.21 -8.51 0.22
CA ILE A 70 -4.58 -8.89 0.60
C ILE A 70 -4.55 -9.90 1.75
N GLY A 71 -3.80 -11.00 1.61
CA GLY A 71 -3.71 -12.03 2.66
C GLY A 71 -3.12 -11.49 3.97
N THR A 72 -2.12 -10.62 3.89
CA THR A 72 -1.53 -9.96 5.06
C THR A 72 -2.55 -9.07 5.78
N LEU A 73 -3.29 -8.24 5.04
CA LEU A 73 -4.32 -7.36 5.58
C LEU A 73 -5.51 -8.14 6.20
N GLU A 74 -5.81 -9.33 5.68
CA GLU A 74 -6.80 -10.23 6.27
C GLU A 74 -6.35 -10.82 7.61
N GLU A 75 -5.05 -11.10 7.77
CA GLU A 75 -4.49 -11.67 9.00
C GLU A 75 -4.26 -10.64 10.13
N ILE A 76 -4.04 -9.35 9.82
CA ILE A 76 -3.80 -8.31 10.84
C ILE A 76 -5.08 -7.66 11.39
N SER A 77 -4.99 -7.05 12.57
CA SER A 77 -6.06 -6.24 13.14
C SER A 77 -6.16 -4.84 12.48
N GLU A 78 -7.29 -4.15 12.70
CA GLU A 78 -7.43 -2.74 12.31
C GLU A 78 -6.35 -1.86 12.96
N GLU A 79 -6.04 -2.09 14.23
CA GLU A 79 -5.02 -1.32 14.95
C GLU A 79 -3.63 -1.47 14.31
N GLN A 80 -3.26 -2.70 13.93
CA GLN A 80 -2.01 -2.96 13.21
C GLN A 80 -2.01 -2.29 11.84
N PHE A 81 -3.12 -2.35 11.11
CA PHE A 81 -3.25 -1.65 9.82
C PHE A 81 -3.07 -0.13 9.97
N GLN A 82 -3.72 0.49 10.96
CA GLN A 82 -3.58 1.93 11.21
C GLN A 82 -2.15 2.30 11.60
N ALA A 83 -1.44 1.44 12.33
CA ALA A 83 -0.02 1.64 12.65
C ALA A 83 0.86 1.64 11.39
N ILE A 84 0.70 0.66 10.49
CA ILE A 84 1.42 0.59 9.21
C ILE A 84 1.13 1.82 8.36
N LYS A 85 -0.15 2.18 8.23
CA LYS A 85 -0.57 3.35 7.45
C LYS A 85 0.05 4.63 8.02
N LEU A 86 0.06 4.80 9.34
CA LEU A 86 0.68 5.95 9.99
C LEU A 86 2.18 6.01 9.72
N GLU A 87 2.87 4.88 9.78
CA GLU A 87 4.30 4.78 9.50
C GLU A 87 4.60 5.22 8.05
N LEU A 88 3.87 4.69 7.07
CA LEU A 88 3.98 5.08 5.66
C LEU A 88 3.71 6.58 5.45
N LEU A 89 2.63 7.10 6.04
CA LEU A 89 2.26 8.51 5.93
C LEU A 89 3.30 9.42 6.62
N SER A 90 4.01 8.94 7.64
CA SER A 90 5.05 9.69 8.35
C SER A 90 6.40 9.72 7.63
N TRP A 91 6.65 8.81 6.69
CA TRP A 91 7.93 8.71 6.00
C TRP A 91 8.22 9.91 5.09
N GLU A 92 9.09 10.82 5.47
CA GLU A 92 9.53 11.91 4.58
C GLU A 92 10.39 11.33 3.43
N PRO A 93 10.12 11.68 2.16
CA PRO A 93 11.03 11.32 1.08
C PRO A 93 12.34 12.01 1.41
N GLY A 94 13.41 11.22 1.58
CA GLY A 94 14.70 11.74 2.04
C GLY A 94 15.05 12.98 1.25
N VAL A 95 15.01 14.13 1.92
CA VAL A 95 15.55 15.36 1.37
C VAL A 95 16.97 14.98 0.98
N LYS A 96 17.28 15.00 -0.32
CA LYS A 96 18.67 15.10 -0.72
C LYS A 96 19.14 16.39 -0.07
N ASN A 97 19.78 16.28 1.09
CA ASN A 97 20.67 17.30 1.56
C ASN A 97 21.77 17.31 0.49
N ASP A 98 21.61 18.21 -0.48
CA ASP A 98 22.69 18.66 -1.32
C ASP A 98 23.69 19.33 -0.35
N GLU A 99 24.65 18.54 0.16
CA GLU A 99 25.90 19.04 0.71
C GLU A 99 26.93 19.27 -0.41
#